data_AF-A0A522E890-F1
#
_entry.id   AF-A0A522E890-F1
#
_cell.length_a   1.000
_cell.length_b   1.000
_cell.length_c   1.000
_cell.angle_alpha   90.00
_cell.angle_beta   90.00
_cell.angle_gamma   90.00
#
_symmetry.space_group_name_H-M   'P 1'
#
loop_
_entity.id
_entity.type
_entity.pdbx_description
1 polymer ?
#
loop_
_entity_poly.entity_id
_entity_poly.type
_entity_poly.pdbx_seq_one_letter_code
_entity_poly.pdbx_strand_id
1 'polypeptide(L)'
;ICFDALKNTDAAIADVLVTAARQTDCDIHLALVSIEESGDAEYTGYGRYHDDDAFEVGEVYERTETVSDWRRPDGSEPELPTLPFAETECCPPDVFENLEFDDVQFHEATGNAGASFERTYYCAALVLWPHNRYLAIINQAGFSAALAMLQELCQNYEAAGDKTQASSHWQDAHRLAGYMLRDWLRQCLGSKSAYSRLQEFLECLYRLQDSQHIARFWSLFAENGIDNKDDCAMLVQVAELLPWSQVVEGLTRAVSISAANKAQEACAALLASFSQAYPDTAKDLSAAARVLFEALPGDAARFAHLNPWEHTRMTVNEGMVVDVLTGFSGIDAALAETALDYLLAWPDTYNRDAVLAPAALRLAEAGASRNLSVAVRLRLAVIAHVQKRVAEDLNPPADWRRDSQLKCNCKDCTELRLFLDDPHQDSWRFKAAENRREHVTQTISRHLCDVDQKTEKLSRPYSLICTKNQASYLRRVAQRQKDLDTLARLGVEGVVNER
;
A
#
# COMPACT_ATOMS: atom_id res chain seq x y z
N ILE A 1 -36.64 14.95 14.02
CA ILE A 1 -37.58 14.07 14.77
C ILE A 1 -37.56 14.41 16.26
N CYS A 2 -38.65 14.24 17.01
CA CYS A 2 -38.69 14.39 18.49
C CYS A 2 -39.91 13.65 19.09
N PHE A 3 -39.81 13.22 20.37
CA PHE A 3 -40.88 12.48 21.05
C PHE A 3 -42.17 13.30 21.19
N ASP A 4 -42.07 14.60 21.49
CA ASP A 4 -43.23 15.49 21.64
C ASP A 4 -44.02 15.70 20.33
N ALA A 5 -43.44 15.36 19.18
CA ALA A 5 -44.10 15.44 17.88
C ALA A 5 -44.90 14.16 17.53
N LEU A 6 -44.76 13.07 18.30
CA LEU A 6 -45.53 11.84 18.10
C LEU A 6 -47.01 12.10 18.41
N LYS A 7 -47.91 11.49 17.63
CA LYS A 7 -49.37 11.70 17.74
C LYS A 7 -50.11 10.37 17.77
N ASN A 8 -51.33 10.40 18.31
CA ASN A 8 -52.27 9.27 18.26
C ASN A 8 -51.64 7.94 18.74
N THR A 9 -51.68 6.91 17.90
CA THR A 9 -51.16 5.57 18.17
C THR A 9 -49.66 5.57 18.47
N ASP A 10 -48.87 6.38 17.76
CA ASP A 10 -47.41 6.39 17.91
C ASP A 10 -47.00 6.94 19.28
N ALA A 11 -47.70 7.97 19.76
CA ALA A 11 -47.50 8.50 21.11
C ALA A 11 -47.86 7.46 22.17
N ALA A 12 -48.96 6.73 21.99
CA ALA A 12 -49.37 5.67 22.93
C ALA A 12 -48.37 4.50 22.96
N ILE A 13 -47.83 4.09 21.81
CA ILE A 13 -46.80 3.04 21.71
C ILE A 13 -45.51 3.52 22.40
N ALA A 14 -45.07 4.76 22.11
CA ALA A 14 -43.88 5.35 22.71
C ALA A 14 -43.99 5.40 24.24
N ASP A 15 -45.11 5.84 24.80
CA ASP A 15 -45.32 5.90 26.25
C ASP A 15 -45.19 4.52 26.93
N VAL A 16 -45.76 3.48 26.30
CA VAL A 16 -45.67 2.10 26.80
C VAL A 16 -44.23 1.60 26.74
N LEU A 17 -43.54 1.80 25.61
CA LEU A 17 -42.16 1.34 25.42
C LEU A 17 -41.17 2.10 26.30
N VAL A 18 -41.33 3.40 26.48
CA VAL A 18 -40.51 4.21 27.40
C VAL A 18 -40.69 3.72 28.84
N THR A 19 -41.92 3.40 29.24
CA THR A 19 -42.20 2.85 30.56
C THR A 19 -41.57 1.46 30.75
N ALA A 20 -41.69 0.59 29.75
CA ALA A 20 -41.10 -0.74 29.77
C ALA A 20 -39.57 -0.70 29.81
N ALA A 21 -38.94 0.12 28.96
CA ALA A 21 -37.49 0.27 28.88
C ALA A 21 -36.88 0.70 30.23
N ARG A 22 -37.53 1.63 30.95
CA ARG A 22 -37.13 2.04 32.30
C ARG A 22 -37.19 0.92 33.33
N GLN A 23 -38.09 -0.07 33.15
CA GLN A 23 -38.22 -1.22 34.06
C GLN A 23 -37.22 -2.34 33.75
N THR A 24 -36.67 -2.39 32.52
CA THR A 24 -35.82 -3.49 32.04
C THR A 24 -34.36 -3.12 31.79
N ASP A 25 -33.91 -1.95 32.25
CA ASP A 25 -32.55 -1.43 32.00
C ASP A 25 -32.22 -1.39 30.50
N CYS A 26 -33.17 -0.91 29.70
CA CYS A 26 -33.00 -0.69 28.27
C CYS A 26 -32.91 0.81 27.98
N ASP A 27 -32.02 1.17 27.06
CA ASP A 27 -32.03 2.48 26.43
C ASP A 27 -33.10 2.49 25.32
N ILE A 28 -33.82 3.60 25.19
CA ILE A 28 -34.81 3.82 24.13
C ILE A 28 -34.57 5.17 23.47
N HIS A 29 -34.62 5.17 22.15
CA HIS A 29 -34.38 6.33 21.31
C HIS A 29 -35.46 6.44 20.23
N LEU A 30 -35.76 7.66 19.81
CA LEU A 30 -36.42 7.93 18.54
C LEU A 30 -35.33 8.26 17.53
N ALA A 31 -35.36 7.62 16.37
CA ALA A 31 -34.31 7.75 15.37
C ALA A 31 -34.90 7.74 13.95
N LEU A 32 -34.13 8.24 12.98
CA LEU A 32 -34.50 8.30 11.57
C LEU A 32 -33.93 7.07 10.88
N VAL A 33 -34.81 6.24 10.32
CA VAL A 33 -34.44 5.16 9.40
C VAL A 33 -34.26 5.76 8.01
N SER A 34 -33.14 5.46 7.37
CA SER A 34 -32.87 5.74 5.95
C SER A 34 -32.62 4.42 5.23
N ILE A 35 -33.37 4.18 4.15
CA ILE A 35 -33.13 3.07 3.22
C ILE A 35 -32.81 3.69 1.86
N GLU A 36 -31.58 3.48 1.41
CA GLU A 36 -31.05 3.99 0.14
C GLU A 36 -30.78 2.83 -0.80
N GLU A 37 -31.30 2.89 -2.02
CA GLU A 37 -31.11 1.87 -3.04
C GLU A 37 -30.59 2.48 -4.35
N SER A 38 -29.64 1.80 -4.98
CA SER A 38 -29.13 2.16 -6.30
C SER A 38 -28.98 0.94 -7.20
N GLY A 39 -29.12 1.15 -8.51
CA GLY A 39 -29.14 0.06 -9.48
C GLY A 39 -29.29 0.54 -10.92
N ASP A 40 -29.56 -0.39 -11.84
CA ASP A 40 -29.84 -0.02 -13.23
C ASP A 40 -31.31 0.39 -13.44
N ALA A 41 -31.53 1.24 -14.43
CA ALA A 41 -32.85 1.69 -14.82
C ALA A 41 -33.21 1.15 -16.21
N GLU A 42 -34.45 0.67 -16.35
CA GLU A 42 -34.99 0.13 -17.60
C GLU A 42 -35.86 1.16 -18.31
N TYR A 43 -35.81 1.20 -19.65
CA TYR A 43 -36.61 2.13 -20.45
C TYR A 43 -37.98 1.54 -20.80
N THR A 44 -39.06 2.25 -20.48
CA THR A 44 -40.44 1.72 -20.54
C THR A 44 -41.14 1.85 -21.91
N GLY A 45 -40.49 2.48 -22.90
CA GLY A 45 -40.78 2.20 -24.32
C GLY A 45 -42.04 2.80 -24.95
N TYR A 46 -42.85 3.63 -24.28
CA TYR A 46 -44.11 4.15 -24.87
C TYR A 46 -44.38 5.64 -24.61
N GLY A 47 -43.57 6.54 -25.20
CA GLY A 47 -43.87 7.97 -25.24
C GLY A 47 -43.02 8.71 -26.28
N ARG A 48 -43.62 9.56 -27.13
CA ARG A 48 -42.93 10.26 -28.24
C ARG A 48 -42.42 11.67 -27.86
N TYR A 49 -42.35 11.99 -26.58
CA TYR A 49 -41.79 13.24 -26.05
C TYR A 49 -41.15 12.96 -24.68
N HIS A 50 -40.09 13.71 -24.33
CA HIS A 50 -39.45 13.67 -23.01
C HIS A 50 -40.53 13.88 -21.92
N ASP A 51 -40.89 12.81 -21.23
CA ASP A 51 -41.66 12.83 -19.99
C ASP A 51 -40.75 12.19 -18.93
N ASP A 52 -40.84 12.69 -17.69
CA ASP A 52 -40.04 12.23 -16.56
C ASP A 52 -40.33 10.74 -16.18
N ASP A 53 -41.33 10.11 -16.81
CA ASP A 53 -41.80 8.73 -16.60
C ASP A 53 -41.21 7.70 -17.60
N ALA A 54 -40.09 8.01 -18.26
CA ALA A 54 -39.52 7.15 -19.30
C ALA A 54 -38.70 5.95 -18.77
N PHE A 55 -38.41 5.92 -17.47
CA PHE A 55 -37.58 4.92 -16.82
C PHE A 55 -38.30 4.23 -15.66
N GLU A 56 -38.05 2.93 -15.49
CA GLU A 56 -38.47 2.11 -14.37
C GLU A 56 -37.25 1.53 -13.64
N VAL A 57 -37.42 1.19 -12.37
CA VAL A 57 -36.38 0.58 -11.53
C VAL A 57 -36.09 -0.84 -12.04
N GLY A 58 -34.84 -1.10 -12.42
CA GLY A 58 -34.32 -2.41 -12.82
C GLY A 58 -33.74 -3.19 -11.64
N GLU A 59 -32.56 -3.79 -11.80
CA GLU A 59 -31.89 -4.55 -10.73
C GLU A 59 -31.26 -3.61 -9.69
N VAL A 60 -31.56 -3.85 -8.42
CA VAL A 60 -30.90 -3.16 -7.30
C VAL A 60 -29.53 -3.79 -7.08
N TYR A 61 -28.46 -3.01 -7.20
CA TYR A 61 -27.10 -3.46 -6.97
C TYR A 61 -26.64 -3.22 -5.53
N GLU A 62 -27.07 -2.11 -4.94
CA GLU A 62 -26.67 -1.70 -3.60
C GLU A 62 -27.90 -1.22 -2.83
N ARG A 63 -28.02 -1.70 -1.60
CA ARG A 63 -29.03 -1.29 -0.63
C ARG A 63 -28.35 -1.01 0.69
N THR A 64 -28.54 0.19 1.21
CA THR A 64 -27.99 0.63 2.49
C THR A 64 -29.13 0.93 3.45
N GLU A 65 -29.10 0.30 4.62
CA GLU A 65 -30.14 0.40 5.65
C GLU A 65 -29.52 0.95 6.92
N THR A 66 -29.90 2.16 7.30
CA THR A 66 -29.26 2.85 8.43
C THR A 66 -30.26 3.55 9.34
N VAL A 67 -29.81 3.79 10.57
CA VAL A 67 -30.49 4.59 11.55
C VAL A 67 -29.59 5.72 12.03
N SER A 68 -30.10 6.95 12.04
CA SER A 68 -29.40 8.17 12.46
C SER A 68 -30.32 9.12 13.24
N ASP A 69 -29.85 10.35 13.48
CA ASP A 69 -30.66 11.46 14.04
C ASP A 69 -31.34 11.15 15.39
N TRP A 70 -30.57 10.52 16.27
CA TRP A 70 -31.03 10.01 17.56
C TRP A 70 -31.63 11.10 18.48
N ARG A 71 -32.70 10.73 19.19
CA ARG A 71 -33.34 11.54 20.23
C ARG A 71 -33.71 10.67 21.42
N ARG A 72 -33.48 11.18 22.63
CA ARG A 72 -33.94 10.56 23.88
C ARG A 72 -35.34 11.04 24.26
N PRO A 73 -36.05 10.32 25.15
CA PRO A 73 -37.36 10.74 25.65
C PRO A 73 -37.36 12.08 26.39
N ASP A 74 -36.21 12.52 26.91
CA ASP A 74 -36.04 13.82 27.55
C ASP A 74 -35.74 14.97 26.55
N GLY A 75 -35.73 14.66 25.26
CA GLY A 75 -35.44 15.60 24.17
C GLY A 75 -33.95 15.80 23.87
N SER A 76 -33.06 15.20 24.66
CA SER A 76 -31.61 15.29 24.40
C SER A 76 -31.17 14.47 23.18
N GLU A 77 -30.08 14.91 22.57
CA GLU A 77 -29.48 14.26 21.40
C GLU A 77 -28.25 13.48 21.87
N PRO A 78 -28.28 12.13 21.89
CA PRO A 78 -27.11 11.36 22.25
C PRO A 78 -26.10 11.37 21.09
N GLU A 79 -24.81 11.37 21.43
CA GLU A 79 -23.71 11.21 20.46
C GLU A 79 -23.59 9.74 20.05
N LEU A 80 -24.54 9.26 19.25
CA LEU A 80 -24.54 7.94 18.65
C LEU A 80 -24.19 8.04 17.16
N PRO A 81 -23.33 7.15 16.64
CA PRO A 81 -23.03 7.10 15.21
C PRO A 81 -24.24 6.65 14.40
N THR A 82 -24.16 6.78 13.08
CA THR A 82 -25.09 6.09 12.18
C THR A 82 -24.92 4.58 12.35
N LEU A 83 -26.02 3.86 12.56
CA LEU A 83 -26.01 2.42 12.78
C LEU A 83 -26.64 1.68 11.61
N PRO A 84 -26.00 0.62 11.09
CA PRO A 84 -26.70 -0.31 10.22
C PRO A 84 -27.69 -1.14 11.03
N PHE A 85 -28.80 -1.53 10.41
CA PHE A 85 -29.75 -2.48 11.00
C PHE A 85 -30.04 -3.60 10.00
N ALA A 86 -30.61 -4.70 10.50
CA ALA A 86 -31.12 -5.78 9.65
C ALA A 86 -32.65 -5.86 9.76
N GLU A 87 -33.32 -6.27 8.68
CA GLU A 87 -34.79 -6.49 8.69
C GLU A 87 -35.23 -7.42 9.83
N THR A 88 -34.41 -8.40 10.22
CA THR A 88 -34.70 -9.32 11.35
C THR A 88 -34.76 -8.63 12.72
N GLU A 89 -34.26 -7.40 12.83
CA GLU A 89 -34.30 -6.58 14.04
C GLU A 89 -35.57 -5.70 14.11
N CYS A 90 -36.38 -5.70 13.05
CA CYS A 90 -37.55 -4.85 12.92
C CYS A 90 -38.80 -5.47 13.54
N CYS A 91 -39.66 -4.60 14.08
CA CYS A 91 -40.98 -4.98 14.59
C CYS A 91 -42.02 -3.97 14.09
N PRO A 92 -42.98 -4.37 13.25
CA PRO A 92 -43.22 -5.74 12.77
C PRO A 92 -42.13 -6.23 11.78
N PRO A 93 -41.91 -7.55 11.63
CA PRO A 93 -40.85 -8.11 10.77
C PRO A 93 -40.94 -7.72 9.29
N ASP A 94 -42.15 -7.45 8.79
CA ASP A 94 -42.42 -7.22 7.35
C ASP A 94 -42.65 -5.72 7.05
N VAL A 95 -42.18 -4.83 7.93
CA VAL A 95 -42.47 -3.38 7.85
C VAL A 95 -41.96 -2.73 6.55
N PHE A 96 -40.95 -3.33 5.91
CA PHE A 96 -40.29 -2.80 4.71
C PHE A 96 -40.58 -3.58 3.41
N GLU A 97 -41.52 -4.55 3.41
CA GLU A 97 -41.82 -5.32 2.19
C GLU A 97 -42.49 -4.47 1.09
N ASN A 98 -43.24 -3.42 1.46
CA ASN A 98 -44.01 -2.59 0.54
C ASN A 98 -43.71 -1.09 0.77
N LEU A 99 -42.44 -0.71 0.56
CA LEU A 99 -42.01 0.68 0.68
C LEU A 99 -42.48 1.53 -0.50
N GLU A 100 -43.07 2.68 -0.18
CA GLU A 100 -43.20 3.79 -1.12
C GLU A 100 -42.03 4.73 -0.87
N PHE A 101 -41.06 4.77 -1.80
CA PHE A 101 -39.86 5.60 -1.68
C PHE A 101 -40.20 7.09 -1.82
N ASP A 102 -39.58 7.93 -0.99
CA ASP A 102 -39.85 9.36 -0.91
C ASP A 102 -39.20 10.15 -2.05
N ASP A 103 -37.98 9.75 -2.44
CA ASP A 103 -37.22 10.34 -3.54
C ASP A 103 -36.75 9.24 -4.49
N VAL A 104 -36.94 9.45 -5.79
CA VAL A 104 -36.53 8.53 -6.86
C VAL A 104 -35.95 9.35 -8.00
N GLN A 105 -34.67 9.13 -8.29
CA GLN A 105 -33.92 9.84 -9.31
C GLN A 105 -33.44 8.84 -10.36
N PHE A 106 -33.65 9.17 -11.63
CA PHE A 106 -33.15 8.40 -12.76
C PHE A 106 -32.01 9.14 -13.46
N HIS A 107 -30.99 8.40 -13.87
CA HIS A 107 -29.82 8.90 -14.57
C HIS A 107 -29.70 8.21 -15.93
N GLU A 108 -29.75 9.01 -17.00
CA GLU A 108 -29.58 8.49 -18.36
C GLU A 108 -28.19 7.90 -18.58
N ALA A 109 -28.09 6.96 -19.53
CA ALA A 109 -26.84 6.31 -19.90
C ALA A 109 -25.77 7.34 -20.33
N THR A 110 -24.60 7.30 -19.66
CA THR A 110 -23.44 8.13 -20.02
C THR A 110 -22.27 7.27 -20.49
N GLY A 111 -21.98 7.34 -21.79
CA GLY A 111 -20.87 6.58 -22.39
C GLY A 111 -21.18 5.08 -22.52
N ASN A 112 -20.37 4.22 -21.90
CA ASN A 112 -20.54 2.76 -21.93
C ASN A 112 -21.37 2.22 -20.75
N ALA A 113 -21.77 3.08 -19.81
CA ALA A 113 -22.63 2.73 -18.69
C ALA A 113 -24.11 2.81 -19.10
N GLY A 114 -24.92 1.84 -18.65
CA GLY A 114 -26.38 1.87 -18.81
C GLY A 114 -27.02 2.98 -18.00
N ALA A 115 -28.34 3.16 -18.15
CA ALA A 115 -29.10 4.05 -17.28
C ALA A 115 -29.13 3.49 -15.86
N SER A 116 -29.17 4.34 -14.85
CA SER A 116 -29.18 3.97 -13.43
C SER A 116 -30.25 4.73 -12.65
N PHE A 117 -30.58 4.26 -11.45
CA PHE A 117 -31.43 4.99 -10.51
C PHE A 117 -30.80 5.07 -9.14
N GLU A 118 -31.23 6.06 -8.38
CA GLU A 118 -31.03 6.18 -6.93
C GLU A 118 -32.40 6.49 -6.30
N ARG A 119 -32.75 5.80 -5.21
CA ARG A 119 -33.98 6.09 -4.45
C ARG A 119 -33.75 6.02 -2.96
N THR A 120 -34.53 6.81 -2.21
CA THR A 120 -34.42 6.88 -0.76
C THR A 120 -35.78 6.87 -0.09
N TYR A 121 -35.85 6.16 1.03
CA TYR A 121 -37.01 6.08 1.92
C TYR A 121 -36.61 6.51 3.33
N TYR A 122 -37.46 7.30 3.99
CA TYR A 122 -37.26 7.78 5.35
C TYR A 122 -38.46 7.47 6.24
N CYS A 123 -38.21 6.95 7.45
CA CYS A 123 -39.25 6.88 8.48
C CYS A 123 -38.68 7.08 9.88
N ALA A 124 -39.56 7.43 10.83
CA ALA A 124 -39.16 7.48 12.23
C ALA A 124 -39.37 6.11 12.88
N ALA A 125 -38.37 5.64 13.65
CA ALA A 125 -38.46 4.40 14.40
C ALA A 125 -38.14 4.62 15.88
N LEU A 126 -38.80 3.85 16.74
CA LEU A 126 -38.39 3.66 18.12
C LEU A 126 -37.36 2.54 18.16
N VAL A 127 -36.16 2.84 18.64
CA VAL A 127 -35.04 1.91 18.71
C VAL A 127 -34.68 1.68 20.17
N LEU A 128 -34.57 0.41 20.56
CA LEU A 128 -34.28 0.03 21.94
C LEU A 128 -33.29 -1.12 22.01
N TRP A 129 -32.43 -1.09 23.02
CA TRP A 129 -31.50 -2.18 23.34
C TRP A 129 -31.21 -2.20 24.84
N PRO A 130 -30.79 -3.35 25.40
CA PRO A 130 -30.33 -3.39 26.79
C PRO A 130 -29.12 -2.48 27.01
N HIS A 131 -29.10 -1.70 28.10
CA HIS A 131 -28.04 -0.72 28.36
C HIS A 131 -26.63 -1.34 28.32
N ASN A 132 -26.50 -2.57 28.84
CA ASN A 132 -25.23 -3.32 28.83
C ASN A 132 -24.71 -3.71 27.41
N ARG A 133 -25.50 -3.50 26.36
CA ARG A 133 -25.12 -3.73 24.96
C ARG A 133 -24.56 -2.49 24.26
N TYR A 134 -24.52 -1.33 24.91
CA TYR A 134 -24.04 -0.08 24.31
C TYR A 134 -22.73 -0.24 23.50
N LEU A 135 -21.70 -0.88 24.05
CA LEU A 135 -20.43 -1.09 23.34
C LEU A 135 -20.54 -2.02 22.12
N ALA A 136 -21.46 -2.99 22.15
CA ALA A 136 -21.72 -3.85 20.99
C ALA A 136 -22.42 -3.05 19.88
N ILE A 137 -23.32 -2.14 20.25
CA ILE A 137 -23.99 -1.22 19.32
C ILE A 137 -22.98 -0.27 18.68
N ILE A 138 -22.08 0.33 19.47
CA ILE A 138 -20.99 1.16 18.92
C ILE A 138 -20.09 0.37 17.97
N ASN A 139 -19.79 -0.90 18.29
CA ASN A 139 -19.01 -1.75 17.40
C ASN A 139 -19.74 -2.07 16.08
N GLN A 140 -21.07 -2.23 16.10
CA GLN A 140 -21.90 -2.48 14.92
C GLN A 140 -21.90 -1.30 13.94
N ALA A 141 -21.68 -0.07 14.43
CA ALA A 141 -21.54 1.13 13.61
C ALA A 141 -20.33 1.10 12.65
N GLY A 142 -19.40 0.17 12.86
CA GLY A 142 -18.19 0.03 12.04
C GLY A 142 -16.90 0.32 12.80
N PHE A 143 -15.78 -0.13 12.23
CA PHE A 143 -14.46 -0.02 12.85
C PHE A 143 -14.08 1.40 13.25
N SER A 144 -14.37 2.41 12.41
CA SER A 144 -13.99 3.80 12.67
C SER A 144 -14.73 4.38 13.88
N ALA A 145 -16.04 4.12 14.00
CA ALA A 145 -16.83 4.57 15.14
C ALA A 145 -16.40 3.85 16.43
N ALA A 146 -16.15 2.54 16.34
CA ALA A 146 -15.64 1.75 17.44
C ALA A 146 -14.26 2.23 17.92
N LEU A 147 -13.36 2.56 16.99
CA LEU A 147 -12.03 3.07 17.30
C LEU A 147 -12.07 4.43 17.99
N ALA A 148 -12.93 5.34 17.53
CA ALA A 148 -13.10 6.66 18.17
C ALA A 148 -13.55 6.51 19.63
N MET A 149 -14.55 5.65 19.89
CA MET A 149 -14.99 5.34 21.26
C MET A 149 -13.88 4.68 22.09
N LEU A 150 -13.12 3.73 21.50
CA LEU A 150 -12.02 3.08 22.19
C LEU A 150 -10.93 4.10 22.60
N GLN A 151 -10.61 5.06 21.74
CA GLN A 151 -9.67 6.13 22.03
C GLN A 151 -10.15 7.00 23.20
N GLU A 152 -11.44 7.34 23.23
CA GLU A 152 -12.05 8.08 24.35
C GLU A 152 -11.98 7.29 25.66
N LEU A 153 -12.33 6.00 25.63
CA LEU A 153 -12.22 5.12 26.80
C LEU A 153 -10.77 5.03 27.32
N CYS A 154 -9.78 4.98 26.42
CA CYS A 154 -8.37 5.00 26.80
C CYS A 154 -7.97 6.32 27.45
N GLN A 155 -8.41 7.46 26.91
CA GLN A 155 -8.15 8.79 27.49
C GLN A 155 -8.78 8.92 28.88
N ASN A 156 -10.02 8.47 29.04
CA ASN A 156 -10.73 8.48 30.32
C ASN A 156 -10.06 7.55 31.35
N TYR A 157 -9.61 6.37 30.92
CA TYR A 157 -8.82 5.45 31.77
C TYR A 157 -7.52 6.10 32.26
N GLU A 158 -6.78 6.79 31.40
CA GLU A 158 -5.54 7.47 31.79
C GLU A 158 -5.80 8.66 32.72
N ALA A 159 -6.87 9.42 32.48
CA ALA A 159 -7.25 10.59 33.28
C ALA A 159 -7.77 10.20 34.68
N ALA A 160 -8.45 9.06 34.80
CA ALA A 160 -9.00 8.58 36.08
C ALA A 160 -7.92 8.23 37.12
N GLY A 161 -6.67 8.00 36.70
CA GLY A 161 -5.53 7.74 37.57
C GLY A 161 -5.50 6.33 38.21
N ASP A 162 -6.63 5.61 38.24
CA ASP A 162 -6.71 4.19 38.60
C ASP A 162 -6.27 3.32 37.40
N LYS A 163 -4.95 3.11 37.30
CA LYS A 163 -4.33 2.30 36.24
C LYS A 163 -4.48 0.79 36.45
N THR A 164 -5.53 0.34 37.13
CA THR A 164 -5.82 -1.08 37.30
C THR A 164 -6.83 -1.59 36.28
N GLN A 165 -6.75 -2.89 35.99
CA GLN A 165 -7.75 -3.60 35.15
C GLN A 165 -9.13 -3.70 35.83
N ALA A 166 -9.25 -3.28 37.09
CA ALA A 166 -10.50 -3.24 37.83
C ALA A 166 -11.33 -1.98 37.54
N SER A 167 -10.73 -0.94 36.93
CA SER A 167 -11.46 0.28 36.58
C SER A 167 -12.53 0.00 35.52
N SER A 168 -13.68 0.67 35.63
CA SER A 168 -14.78 0.53 34.66
C SER A 168 -14.34 0.94 33.25
N HIS A 169 -13.60 2.04 33.12
CA HIS A 169 -13.08 2.51 31.84
C HIS A 169 -12.17 1.48 31.16
N TRP A 170 -11.30 0.81 31.92
CA TRP A 170 -10.48 -0.27 31.36
C TRP A 170 -11.32 -1.47 30.93
N GLN A 171 -12.29 -1.89 31.75
CA GLN A 171 -13.16 -3.04 31.41
C GLN A 171 -14.01 -2.79 30.17
N ASP A 172 -14.51 -1.57 30.00
CA ASP A 172 -15.28 -1.16 28.82
C ASP A 172 -14.37 -1.08 27.59
N ALA A 173 -13.18 -0.49 27.71
CA ALA A 173 -12.18 -0.44 26.63
C ALA A 173 -11.77 -1.85 26.18
N HIS A 174 -11.44 -2.72 27.14
CA HIS A 174 -11.12 -4.12 26.92
C HIS A 174 -12.26 -4.88 26.21
N ARG A 175 -13.51 -4.66 26.65
CA ARG A 175 -14.67 -5.31 26.04
C ARG A 175 -14.89 -4.85 24.60
N LEU A 176 -14.81 -3.54 24.35
CA LEU A 176 -14.97 -2.97 23.01
C LEU A 176 -13.85 -3.46 22.08
N ALA A 177 -12.59 -3.45 22.53
CA ALA A 177 -11.47 -4.01 21.80
C ALA A 177 -11.67 -5.48 21.43
N GLY A 178 -12.24 -6.28 22.33
CA GLY A 178 -12.61 -7.67 22.07
C GLY A 178 -13.65 -7.83 20.96
N TYR A 179 -14.66 -6.96 20.91
CA TYR A 179 -15.62 -6.94 19.80
C TYR A 179 -14.95 -6.54 18.49
N MET A 180 -14.08 -5.53 18.51
CA MET A 180 -13.38 -5.07 17.32
C MET A 180 -12.47 -6.15 16.73
N LEU A 181 -11.76 -6.89 17.58
CA LEU A 181 -10.93 -8.03 17.15
C LEU A 181 -11.76 -9.16 16.52
N ARG A 182 -12.95 -9.43 17.05
CA ARG A 182 -13.84 -10.48 16.57
C ARG A 182 -14.41 -10.13 15.19
N ASP A 183 -14.89 -8.90 15.03
CA ASP A 183 -15.76 -8.55 13.90
C ASP A 183 -14.98 -7.90 12.75
N TRP A 184 -13.96 -7.10 13.04
CA TRP A 184 -13.36 -6.21 12.05
C TRP A 184 -11.92 -6.58 11.66
N LEU A 185 -11.15 -7.22 12.54
CA LEU A 185 -9.71 -7.36 12.34
C LEU A 185 -9.35 -8.12 11.05
N ARG A 186 -10.12 -9.14 10.65
CA ARG A 186 -9.91 -9.86 9.39
C ARG A 186 -10.07 -8.94 8.17
N GLN A 187 -11.03 -8.02 8.23
CA GLN A 187 -11.25 -7.04 7.16
C GLN A 187 -10.13 -5.99 7.12
N CYS A 188 -9.64 -5.56 8.29
CA CYS A 188 -8.53 -4.61 8.39
C CYS A 188 -7.20 -5.19 7.87
N LEU A 189 -6.89 -6.46 8.18
CA LEU A 189 -5.65 -7.11 7.73
C LEU A 189 -5.62 -7.40 6.21
N GLY A 190 -6.78 -7.41 5.53
CA GLY A 190 -6.88 -7.64 4.09
C GLY A 190 -6.97 -6.38 3.23
N SER A 191 -7.11 -5.19 3.85
CA SER A 191 -7.38 -3.94 3.13
C SER A 191 -6.23 -2.95 3.23
N LYS A 192 -5.70 -2.55 2.08
CA LYS A 192 -4.62 -1.55 2.01
C LYS A 192 -5.00 -0.17 2.54
N SER A 193 -6.29 0.14 2.65
CA SER A 193 -6.80 1.43 3.15
C SER A 193 -7.02 1.45 4.68
N ALA A 194 -6.73 0.35 5.37
CA ALA A 194 -7.02 0.18 6.80
C ALA A 194 -5.77 0.26 7.71
N TYR A 195 -4.54 0.36 7.17
CA TYR A 195 -3.32 0.28 7.99
C TYR A 195 -3.19 1.35 9.06
N SER A 196 -3.52 2.62 8.77
CA SER A 196 -3.44 3.69 9.79
C SER A 196 -4.34 3.40 10.99
N ARG A 197 -5.52 2.86 10.72
CA ARG A 197 -6.52 2.51 11.73
C ARG A 197 -6.11 1.28 12.54
N LEU A 198 -5.37 0.33 11.95
CA LEU A 198 -4.79 -0.79 12.69
C LEU A 198 -3.74 -0.31 13.69
N GLN A 199 -2.86 0.61 13.28
CA GLN A 199 -1.84 1.17 14.17
C GLN A 199 -2.46 1.89 15.37
N GLU A 200 -3.46 2.74 15.13
CA GLU A 200 -4.21 3.44 16.18
C GLU A 200 -4.91 2.47 17.15
N PHE A 201 -5.47 1.38 16.63
CA PHE A 201 -6.08 0.33 17.45
C PHE A 201 -5.05 -0.39 18.34
N LEU A 202 -3.90 -0.78 17.76
CA LEU A 202 -2.81 -1.42 18.50
C LEU A 202 -2.21 -0.49 19.56
N GLU A 203 -2.12 0.81 19.27
CA GLU A 203 -1.69 1.81 20.24
C GLU A 203 -2.66 1.87 21.44
N CYS A 204 -3.97 1.80 21.21
CA CYS A 204 -4.94 1.71 22.30
C CYS A 204 -4.71 0.47 23.17
N LEU A 205 -4.51 -0.71 22.57
CA LEU A 205 -4.22 -1.94 23.32
C LEU A 205 -2.92 -1.85 24.12
N TYR A 206 -1.88 -1.23 23.54
CA TYR A 206 -0.61 -0.99 24.22
C TYR A 206 -0.78 -0.05 25.43
N ARG A 207 -1.51 1.06 25.26
CA ARG A 207 -1.82 2.01 26.35
C ARG A 207 -2.59 1.35 27.49
N LEU A 208 -3.52 0.44 27.16
CA LEU A 208 -4.27 -0.36 28.12
C LEU A 208 -3.45 -1.49 28.77
N GLN A 209 -2.24 -1.76 28.28
CA GLN A 209 -1.42 -2.92 28.67
C GLN A 209 -2.20 -4.25 28.52
N ASP A 210 -3.01 -4.35 27.47
CA ASP A 210 -3.91 -5.47 27.23
C ASP A 210 -3.20 -6.64 26.53
N SER A 211 -2.41 -7.37 27.30
CA SER A 211 -1.67 -8.55 26.81
C SER A 211 -2.59 -9.64 26.23
N GLN A 212 -3.84 -9.76 26.70
CA GLN A 212 -4.78 -10.78 26.23
C GLN A 212 -5.22 -10.49 24.79
N HIS A 213 -5.63 -9.25 24.51
CA HIS A 213 -6.04 -8.86 23.17
C HIS A 213 -4.85 -8.73 22.21
N ILE A 214 -3.68 -8.30 22.70
CA ILE A 214 -2.45 -8.36 21.91
C ILE A 214 -2.08 -9.80 21.54
N ALA A 215 -2.20 -10.77 22.45
CA ALA A 215 -1.94 -12.18 22.12
C ALA A 215 -2.90 -12.74 21.06
N ARG A 216 -4.18 -12.33 21.10
CA ARG A 216 -5.17 -12.69 20.08
C ARG A 216 -4.85 -12.06 18.73
N PHE A 217 -4.54 -10.75 18.71
CA PHE A 217 -4.07 -10.06 17.51
C PHE A 217 -2.83 -10.74 16.93
N TRP A 218 -1.84 -11.05 17.78
CA TRP A 218 -0.59 -11.68 17.36
C TRP A 218 -0.79 -13.03 16.69
N SER A 219 -1.75 -13.82 17.18
CA SER A 219 -2.12 -15.10 16.57
C SER A 219 -2.71 -14.90 15.16
N LEU A 220 -3.56 -13.89 14.98
CA LEU A 220 -4.13 -13.55 13.67
C LEU A 220 -3.07 -12.97 12.73
N PHE A 221 -2.16 -12.14 13.24
CA PHE A 221 -1.00 -11.65 12.51
C PHE A 221 -0.12 -12.81 12.02
N ALA A 222 0.16 -13.79 12.88
CA ALA A 222 0.94 -14.98 12.52
C ALA A 222 0.27 -15.82 11.40
N GLU A 223 -1.05 -15.77 11.29
CA GLU A 223 -1.84 -16.49 10.27
C GLU A 223 -1.93 -15.75 8.93
N ASN A 224 -1.89 -14.42 8.94
CA ASN A 224 -2.05 -13.59 7.74
C ASN A 224 -0.72 -13.05 7.18
N GLY A 225 0.30 -12.93 8.03
CA GLY A 225 1.57 -12.31 7.70
C GLY A 225 1.54 -10.78 7.75
N ILE A 226 2.62 -10.20 7.29
CA ILE A 226 2.83 -8.77 7.03
C ILE A 226 2.94 -8.50 5.52
N ASP A 227 2.40 -7.38 5.06
CA ASP A 227 2.52 -6.91 3.68
C ASP A 227 3.05 -5.47 3.56
N ASN A 228 2.91 -4.67 4.62
CA ASN A 228 3.43 -3.31 4.71
C ASN A 228 4.54 -3.18 5.76
N LYS A 229 5.65 -2.55 5.39
CA LYS A 229 6.77 -2.27 6.31
C LYS A 229 6.43 -1.21 7.36
N ASP A 230 5.48 -0.32 7.09
CA ASP A 230 5.16 0.79 7.99
C ASP A 230 4.59 0.31 9.33
N ASP A 231 4.08 -0.92 9.40
CA ASP A 231 3.54 -1.52 10.63
C ASP A 231 4.63 -2.09 11.56
N CYS A 232 5.88 -2.21 11.09
CA CYS A 232 6.96 -2.88 11.84
C CYS A 232 7.23 -2.23 13.20
N ALA A 233 7.20 -0.90 13.27
CA ALA A 233 7.45 -0.16 14.51
C ALA A 233 6.37 -0.46 15.57
N MET A 234 5.10 -0.43 15.17
CA MET A 234 3.98 -0.74 16.06
C MET A 234 4.01 -2.22 16.49
N LEU A 235 4.34 -3.14 15.58
CA LEU A 235 4.48 -4.57 15.90
C LEU A 235 5.60 -4.84 16.92
N VAL A 236 6.74 -4.16 16.79
CA VAL A 236 7.84 -4.24 17.77
C VAL A 236 7.39 -3.74 19.14
N GLN A 237 6.65 -2.63 19.18
CA GLN A 237 6.16 -2.03 20.42
C GLN A 237 5.17 -2.95 21.13
N VAL A 238 4.14 -3.46 20.44
CA VAL A 238 3.14 -4.33 21.10
C VAL A 238 3.71 -5.68 21.51
N ALA A 239 4.77 -6.16 20.85
CA ALA A 239 5.45 -7.40 21.22
C ALA A 239 6.04 -7.36 22.64
N GLU A 240 6.28 -6.18 23.22
CA GLU A 240 6.72 -6.04 24.62
C GLU A 240 5.73 -6.64 25.63
N LEU A 241 4.45 -6.73 25.26
CA LEU A 241 3.39 -7.28 26.12
C LEU A 241 3.25 -8.81 26.01
N LEU A 242 4.11 -9.46 25.21
CA LEU A 242 4.04 -10.90 24.94
C LEU A 242 5.27 -11.64 25.47
N PRO A 243 5.12 -12.92 25.85
CA PRO A 243 6.26 -13.79 26.07
C PRO A 243 7.10 -13.90 24.78
N TRP A 244 8.42 -13.74 24.89
CA TRP A 244 9.33 -13.78 23.73
C TRP A 244 9.19 -15.05 22.87
N SER A 245 8.93 -16.21 23.49
CA SER A 245 8.69 -17.45 22.75
C SER A 245 7.51 -17.36 21.79
N GLN A 246 6.44 -16.67 22.19
CA GLN A 246 5.25 -16.45 21.36
C GLN A 246 5.55 -15.45 20.23
N VAL A 247 6.39 -14.44 20.50
CA VAL A 247 6.86 -13.48 19.49
C VAL A 247 7.64 -14.22 18.40
N VAL A 248 8.63 -15.03 18.77
CA VAL A 248 9.48 -15.80 17.84
C VAL A 248 8.65 -16.77 16.99
N GLU A 249 7.73 -17.52 17.59
CA GLU A 249 6.85 -18.45 16.87
C GLU A 249 5.96 -17.70 15.87
N GLY A 250 5.30 -16.63 16.32
CA GLY A 250 4.42 -15.82 15.50
C GLY A 250 5.16 -15.16 14.33
N LEU A 251 6.35 -14.58 14.57
CA LEU A 251 7.19 -13.99 13.52
C LEU A 251 7.63 -15.02 12.49
N THR A 252 8.04 -16.21 12.93
CA THR A 252 8.46 -17.27 12.00
C THR A 252 7.31 -17.69 11.08
N ARG A 253 6.10 -17.82 11.62
CA ARG A 253 4.91 -18.14 10.83
C ARG A 253 4.51 -16.99 9.90
N ALA A 254 4.48 -15.76 10.41
CA ALA A 254 4.15 -14.55 9.66
C ALA A 254 5.10 -14.37 8.46
N VAL A 255 6.42 -14.46 8.69
CA VAL A 255 7.43 -14.36 7.63
C VAL A 255 7.26 -15.48 6.60
N SER A 256 6.90 -16.70 7.01
CA SER A 256 6.65 -17.80 6.08
C SER A 256 5.46 -17.51 5.14
N ILE A 257 4.35 -16.99 5.68
CA ILE A 257 3.17 -16.61 4.91
C ILE A 257 3.49 -15.43 3.97
N SER A 258 4.10 -14.38 4.50
CA SER A 258 4.47 -13.18 3.74
C SER A 258 5.46 -13.45 2.62
N ALA A 259 6.48 -14.29 2.88
CA ALA A 259 7.45 -14.69 1.89
C ALA A 259 6.79 -15.44 0.72
N ALA A 260 5.85 -16.34 1.01
CA ALA A 260 5.06 -17.03 -0.02
C ALA A 260 4.18 -16.06 -0.83
N ASN A 261 3.68 -14.99 -0.19
CA ASN A 261 2.87 -13.95 -0.80
C ASN A 261 3.67 -12.80 -1.44
N LYS A 262 4.98 -13.00 -1.68
CA LYS A 262 5.87 -12.03 -2.36
C LYS A 262 6.00 -10.69 -1.61
N ALA A 263 5.94 -10.71 -0.27
CA ALA A 263 6.10 -9.55 0.61
C ALA A 263 7.48 -9.49 1.30
N GLN A 264 8.56 -9.80 0.57
CA GLN A 264 9.91 -9.91 1.13
C GLN A 264 10.43 -8.59 1.72
N GLU A 265 10.05 -7.43 1.18
CA GLU A 265 10.43 -6.12 1.73
C GLU A 265 9.87 -5.93 3.15
N ALA A 266 8.59 -6.23 3.37
CA ALA A 266 7.97 -6.13 4.68
C ALA A 266 8.58 -7.15 5.67
N CYS A 267 8.88 -8.37 5.23
CA CYS A 267 9.61 -9.34 6.06
C CYS A 267 11.00 -8.85 6.46
N ALA A 268 11.74 -8.26 5.52
CA ALA A 268 13.08 -7.74 5.77
C ALA A 268 13.04 -6.61 6.79
N ALA A 269 12.15 -5.63 6.60
CA ALA A 269 11.94 -4.53 7.53
C ALA A 269 11.55 -5.04 8.92
N LEU A 270 10.63 -6.00 9.01
CA LEU A 270 10.18 -6.59 10.26
C LEU A 270 11.33 -7.24 11.04
N LEU A 271 12.11 -8.10 10.38
CA LEU A 271 13.25 -8.76 11.02
C LEU A 271 14.34 -7.75 11.41
N ALA A 272 14.58 -6.72 10.59
CA ALA A 272 15.50 -5.64 10.93
C ALA A 272 15.05 -4.90 12.19
N SER A 273 13.79 -4.47 12.26
CA SER A 273 13.22 -3.77 13.43
C SER A 273 13.31 -4.61 14.70
N PHE A 274 12.94 -5.90 14.64
CA PHE A 274 13.03 -6.79 15.80
C PHE A 274 14.48 -7.06 16.23
N SER A 275 15.41 -7.24 15.29
CA SER A 275 16.82 -7.46 15.61
C SER A 275 17.46 -6.26 16.31
N GLN A 276 17.04 -5.04 15.97
CA GLN A 276 17.53 -3.81 16.57
C GLN A 276 16.90 -3.53 17.94
N ALA A 277 15.60 -3.82 18.09
CA ALA A 277 14.89 -3.61 19.34
C ALA A 277 15.25 -4.64 20.42
N TYR A 278 15.54 -5.89 20.01
CA TYR A 278 15.81 -7.01 20.91
C TYR A 278 17.17 -7.69 20.61
N PRO A 279 18.30 -6.97 20.68
CA PRO A 279 19.60 -7.48 20.22
C PRO A 279 20.08 -8.71 20.99
N ASP A 280 19.80 -8.81 22.29
CA ASP A 280 20.27 -9.90 23.14
C ASP A 280 19.57 -11.25 22.84
N THR A 281 18.35 -11.19 22.29
CA THR A 281 17.51 -12.35 21.97
C THR A 281 17.28 -12.54 20.47
N ALA A 282 17.78 -11.62 19.63
CA ALA A 282 17.60 -11.63 18.18
C ALA A 282 18.01 -12.96 17.51
N LYS A 283 19.02 -13.66 18.06
CA LYS A 283 19.46 -14.98 17.59
C LYS A 283 18.33 -16.01 17.50
N ASP A 284 17.30 -15.89 18.32
CA ASP A 284 16.16 -16.82 18.33
C ASP A 284 15.30 -16.68 17.05
N LEU A 285 15.43 -15.57 16.33
CA LEU A 285 14.77 -15.32 15.03
C LEU A 285 15.49 -15.97 13.84
N SER A 286 16.52 -16.78 14.08
CA SER A 286 17.31 -17.46 13.03
C SER A 286 16.43 -18.29 12.08
N ALA A 287 15.37 -18.92 12.58
CA ALA A 287 14.43 -19.68 11.76
C ALA A 287 13.71 -18.77 10.75
N ALA A 288 13.14 -17.65 11.21
CA ALA A 288 12.47 -16.67 10.37
C ALA A 288 13.43 -16.04 9.34
N ALA A 289 14.66 -15.71 9.76
CA ALA A 289 15.68 -15.15 8.87
C ALA A 289 16.05 -16.13 7.73
N ARG A 290 16.17 -17.44 8.03
CA ARG A 290 16.43 -18.46 7.01
C ARG A 290 15.27 -18.62 6.03
N VAL A 291 14.03 -18.56 6.51
CA VAL A 291 12.85 -18.57 5.64
C VAL A 291 12.89 -17.39 4.67
N LEU A 292 13.17 -16.18 5.16
CA LEU A 292 13.32 -15.01 4.29
C LEU A 292 14.49 -15.17 3.31
N PHE A 293 15.64 -15.69 3.75
CA PHE A 293 16.81 -15.91 2.89
C PHE A 293 16.48 -16.81 1.70
N GLU A 294 15.78 -17.92 1.90
CA GLU A 294 15.37 -18.82 0.81
C GLU A 294 14.32 -18.20 -0.11
N ALA A 295 13.57 -17.20 0.39
CA ALA A 295 12.58 -16.46 -0.38
C ALA A 295 13.12 -15.20 -1.08
N LEU A 296 14.43 -14.92 -0.98
CA LEU A 296 15.05 -13.77 -1.65
C LEU A 296 15.02 -13.94 -3.19
N PRO A 297 14.55 -12.93 -3.95
CA PRO A 297 14.62 -12.91 -5.42
C PRO A 297 16.04 -13.11 -5.95
N GLY A 298 16.21 -13.63 -7.16
CA GLY A 298 17.54 -13.80 -7.79
C GLY A 298 17.64 -15.09 -8.58
N ASP A 299 17.82 -16.20 -7.87
CA ASP A 299 17.86 -17.52 -8.47
C ASP A 299 16.45 -17.94 -8.96
N ALA A 300 16.28 -18.04 -10.28
CA ALA A 300 15.03 -18.49 -10.87
C ALA A 300 14.66 -19.93 -10.42
N ALA A 301 15.63 -20.76 -10.04
CA ALA A 301 15.39 -22.12 -9.56
C ALA A 301 14.61 -22.16 -8.23
N ARG A 302 14.77 -21.14 -7.36
CA ARG A 302 13.98 -20.99 -6.12
C ARG A 302 12.50 -20.76 -6.40
N PHE A 303 12.18 -20.25 -7.57
CA PHE A 303 10.84 -19.86 -7.99
C PHE A 303 10.40 -20.60 -9.25
N ALA A 304 10.84 -21.84 -9.46
CA ALA A 304 10.52 -22.63 -10.66
C ALA A 304 9.01 -22.84 -10.90
N HIS A 305 8.17 -22.57 -9.89
CA HIS A 305 6.72 -22.61 -9.98
C HIS A 305 6.08 -21.34 -10.58
N LEU A 306 6.84 -20.24 -10.72
CA LEU A 306 6.34 -18.96 -11.22
C LEU A 306 6.38 -18.89 -12.75
N ASN A 307 5.45 -18.14 -13.32
CA ASN A 307 5.45 -17.83 -14.75
C ASN A 307 6.46 -16.72 -15.09
N PRO A 308 6.93 -16.61 -16.35
CA PRO A 308 7.89 -15.58 -16.77
C PRO A 308 7.48 -14.14 -16.43
N TRP A 309 6.19 -13.81 -16.55
CA TRP A 309 5.68 -12.47 -16.22
C TRP A 309 5.66 -12.21 -14.70
N GLU A 310 5.57 -13.25 -13.87
CA GLU A 310 5.65 -13.12 -12.42
C GLU A 310 7.08 -12.86 -11.97
N HIS A 311 8.06 -13.52 -12.60
CA HIS A 311 9.48 -13.21 -12.37
C HIS A 311 9.79 -11.74 -12.70
N THR A 312 9.24 -11.21 -13.79
CA THR A 312 9.46 -9.79 -14.15
C THR A 312 8.84 -8.78 -13.19
N ARG A 313 7.90 -9.21 -12.34
CA ARG A 313 7.28 -8.37 -11.31
C ARG A 313 7.98 -8.48 -9.95
N MET A 314 8.93 -9.39 -9.79
CA MET A 314 9.76 -9.46 -8.59
C MET A 314 10.78 -8.32 -8.64
N THR A 315 10.42 -7.21 -8.03
CA THR A 315 11.28 -6.03 -7.92
C THR A 315 11.98 -6.03 -6.57
N VAL A 316 13.25 -5.68 -6.57
CA VAL A 316 14.03 -5.41 -5.35
C VAL A 316 14.42 -3.94 -5.34
N ASN A 317 14.48 -3.34 -4.15
CA ASN A 317 14.94 -1.98 -3.95
C ASN A 317 16.08 -1.94 -2.93
N GLU A 318 16.71 -0.77 -2.80
CA GLU A 318 17.83 -0.58 -1.89
C GLU A 318 17.42 -0.71 -0.42
N GLY A 319 16.17 -0.36 -0.06
CA GLY A 319 15.64 -0.48 1.29
C GLY A 319 15.63 -1.92 1.77
N MET A 320 15.07 -2.83 0.95
CA MET A 320 15.06 -4.25 1.24
C MET A 320 16.47 -4.81 1.46
N VAL A 321 17.47 -4.39 0.68
CA VAL A 321 18.87 -4.83 0.88
C VAL A 321 19.42 -4.33 2.20
N VAL A 322 19.18 -3.06 2.54
CA VAL A 322 19.59 -2.47 3.84
C VAL A 322 18.98 -3.26 4.99
N ASP A 323 17.69 -3.55 4.91
CA ASP A 323 16.95 -4.24 5.97
C ASP A 323 17.38 -5.70 6.12
N VAL A 324 17.55 -6.45 5.01
CA VAL A 324 18.07 -7.82 5.03
C VAL A 324 19.44 -7.87 5.70
N LEU A 325 20.38 -7.03 5.25
CA LEU A 325 21.75 -7.07 5.76
C LEU A 325 21.82 -6.61 7.22
N THR A 326 21.02 -5.61 7.61
CA THR A 326 20.96 -5.13 8.99
C THR A 326 20.32 -6.17 9.91
N GLY A 327 19.15 -6.69 9.53
CA GLY A 327 18.42 -7.70 10.29
C GLY A 327 19.21 -8.99 10.45
N PHE A 328 19.77 -9.52 9.36
CA PHE A 328 20.57 -10.74 9.43
C PHE A 328 21.83 -10.52 10.24
N SER A 329 22.48 -9.35 10.19
CA SER A 329 23.67 -9.09 11.01
C SER A 329 23.36 -9.13 12.50
N GLY A 330 22.18 -8.67 12.93
CA GLY A 330 21.74 -8.73 14.33
C GLY A 330 21.31 -10.14 14.77
N ILE A 331 20.80 -10.95 13.85
CA ILE A 331 20.27 -12.29 14.13
C ILE A 331 21.36 -13.37 14.03
N ASP A 332 22.05 -13.43 12.88
CA ASP A 332 23.08 -14.40 12.54
C ASP A 332 24.06 -13.79 11.52
N ALA A 333 25.22 -13.33 12.01
CA ALA A 333 26.23 -12.68 11.18
C ALA A 333 26.74 -13.57 10.03
N ALA A 334 26.74 -14.91 10.17
CA ALA A 334 27.14 -15.80 9.09
C ALA A 334 26.07 -15.88 7.99
N LEU A 335 24.79 -15.82 8.36
CA LEU A 335 23.69 -15.70 7.42
C LEU A 335 23.74 -14.37 6.66
N ALA A 336 24.12 -13.27 7.32
CA ALA A 336 24.29 -11.98 6.67
C ALA A 336 25.37 -12.02 5.57
N GLU A 337 26.53 -12.63 5.83
CA GLU A 337 27.59 -12.81 4.82
C GLU A 337 27.14 -13.70 3.66
N THR A 338 26.43 -14.79 3.97
CA THR A 338 25.84 -15.69 2.95
C THR A 338 24.80 -14.96 2.10
N ALA A 339 23.99 -14.09 2.72
CA ALA A 339 23.05 -13.25 2.00
C ALA A 339 23.77 -12.30 1.06
N LEU A 340 24.82 -11.60 1.51
CA LEU A 340 25.60 -10.73 0.64
C LEU A 340 26.23 -11.47 -0.55
N ASP A 341 26.75 -12.69 -0.33
CA ASP A 341 27.26 -13.54 -1.42
C ASP A 341 26.18 -13.81 -2.48
N TYR A 342 24.98 -14.15 -2.02
CA TYR A 342 23.84 -14.38 -2.89
C TYR A 342 23.44 -13.10 -3.65
N LEU A 343 23.32 -11.95 -2.97
CA LEU A 343 22.99 -10.67 -3.62
C LEU A 343 24.00 -10.32 -4.74
N LEU A 344 25.29 -10.52 -4.48
CA LEU A 344 26.36 -10.24 -5.44
C LEU A 344 26.40 -11.21 -6.63
N ALA A 345 25.89 -12.43 -6.45
CA ALA A 345 25.83 -13.47 -7.49
C ALA A 345 24.73 -13.23 -8.54
N TRP A 346 23.71 -12.41 -8.22
CA TRP A 346 22.55 -12.17 -9.10
C TRP A 346 22.41 -10.70 -9.54
N PRO A 347 23.32 -10.19 -10.40
CA PRO A 347 23.37 -8.77 -10.78
C PRO A 347 22.19 -8.29 -11.62
N ASP A 348 21.46 -9.19 -12.29
CA ASP A 348 20.25 -8.83 -13.05
C ASP A 348 19.09 -8.45 -12.11
N THR A 349 19.03 -9.08 -10.92
CA THR A 349 18.07 -8.74 -9.87
C THR A 349 18.61 -7.62 -8.98
N TYR A 350 19.81 -7.80 -8.44
CA TYR A 350 20.48 -6.83 -7.58
C TYR A 350 21.47 -6.00 -8.38
N ASN A 351 20.92 -5.10 -9.20
CA ASN A 351 21.75 -4.23 -10.03
C ASN A 351 22.74 -3.42 -9.17
N ARG A 352 24.02 -3.43 -9.57
CA ARG A 352 25.11 -2.83 -8.80
C ARG A 352 24.95 -1.32 -8.61
N ASP A 353 24.42 -0.62 -9.61
CA ASP A 353 24.26 0.83 -9.59
C ASP A 353 22.89 1.26 -9.06
N ALA A 354 21.83 0.55 -9.46
CA ALA A 354 20.47 0.95 -9.12
C ALA A 354 20.04 0.49 -7.73
N VAL A 355 20.63 -0.59 -7.20
CA VAL A 355 20.21 -1.21 -5.93
C VAL A 355 21.36 -1.25 -4.93
N LEU A 356 22.47 -1.90 -5.27
CA LEU A 356 23.54 -2.17 -4.30
C LEU A 356 24.34 -0.92 -3.91
N ALA A 357 24.63 -0.01 -4.84
CA ALA A 357 25.34 1.24 -4.53
C ALA A 357 24.52 2.17 -3.62
N PRO A 358 23.22 2.45 -3.89
CA PRO A 358 22.37 3.18 -2.96
C PRO A 358 22.24 2.49 -1.59
N ALA A 359 22.15 1.16 -1.54
CA ALA A 359 22.11 0.41 -0.29
C ALA A 359 23.41 0.57 0.52
N ALA A 360 24.57 0.49 -0.15
CA ALA A 360 25.87 0.70 0.48
C ALA A 360 26.02 2.12 1.05
N LEU A 361 25.52 3.13 0.33
CA LEU A 361 25.49 4.52 0.81
C LEU A 361 24.62 4.65 2.07
N ARG A 362 23.38 4.12 2.04
CA ARG A 362 22.49 4.14 3.21
C ARG A 362 23.11 3.46 4.43
N LEU A 363 23.72 2.29 4.25
CA LEU A 363 24.41 1.57 5.34
C LEU A 363 25.63 2.34 5.87
N ALA A 364 26.37 3.03 5.00
CA ALA A 364 27.53 3.84 5.40
C ALA A 364 27.13 5.13 6.15
N GLU A 365 26.00 5.72 5.77
CA GLU A 365 25.45 6.94 6.37
C GLU A 365 24.69 6.66 7.68
N ALA A 366 24.10 5.46 7.82
CA ALA A 366 23.47 5.01 9.06
C ALA A 366 24.53 4.63 10.10
N GLY A 367 24.74 5.47 11.11
CA GLY A 367 25.79 5.31 12.12
C GLY A 367 25.82 3.94 12.83
N ALA A 368 24.64 3.34 13.08
CA ALA A 368 24.52 2.02 13.70
C ALA A 368 24.97 0.87 12.78
N SER A 369 24.69 0.97 11.47
CA SER A 369 24.98 -0.09 10.49
C SER A 369 26.34 0.06 9.80
N ARG A 370 26.98 1.24 9.91
CA ARG A 370 28.23 1.59 9.23
C ARG A 370 29.38 0.61 9.46
N ASN A 371 29.46 0.03 10.65
CA ASN A 371 30.56 -0.83 11.09
C ASN A 371 30.24 -2.33 11.03
N LEU A 372 29.06 -2.72 10.56
CA LEU A 372 28.73 -4.13 10.33
C LEU A 372 29.70 -4.72 9.30
N SER A 373 30.21 -5.93 9.56
CA SER A 373 31.14 -6.63 8.64
C SER A 373 30.59 -6.67 7.21
N VAL A 374 29.33 -7.06 7.08
CA VAL A 374 28.65 -7.17 5.78
C VAL A 374 28.48 -5.82 5.10
N ALA A 375 28.23 -4.75 5.86
CA ALA A 375 28.12 -3.39 5.32
C ALA A 375 29.48 -2.87 4.83
N VAL A 376 30.55 -3.14 5.59
CA VAL A 376 31.94 -2.84 5.17
C VAL A 376 32.26 -3.57 3.87
N ARG A 377 31.92 -4.85 3.78
CA ARG A 377 32.18 -5.69 2.62
C ARG A 377 31.39 -5.27 1.38
N LEU A 378 30.10 -4.97 1.53
CA LEU A 378 29.28 -4.43 0.44
C LEU A 378 29.86 -3.09 -0.06
N ARG A 379 30.22 -2.18 0.86
CA ARG A 379 30.87 -0.92 0.50
C ARG A 379 32.15 -1.14 -0.29
N LEU A 380 33.01 -2.06 0.12
CA LEU A 380 34.23 -2.39 -0.63
C LEU A 380 33.93 -2.95 -2.03
N ALA A 381 32.92 -3.80 -2.16
CA ALA A 381 32.49 -4.35 -3.46
C ALA A 381 31.96 -3.25 -4.40
N VAL A 382 31.17 -2.30 -3.86
CA VAL A 382 30.68 -1.14 -4.61
C VAL A 382 31.82 -0.20 -4.99
N ILE A 383 32.72 0.12 -4.06
CA ILE A 383 33.91 0.95 -4.33
C ILE A 383 34.73 0.32 -5.47
N ALA A 384 35.02 -0.98 -5.42
CA ALA A 384 35.78 -1.66 -6.47
C ALA A 384 35.06 -1.61 -7.83
N HIS A 385 33.73 -1.75 -7.85
CA HIS A 385 32.93 -1.63 -9.07
C HIS A 385 33.01 -0.22 -9.67
N VAL A 386 32.81 0.80 -8.84
CA VAL A 386 32.80 2.21 -9.27
C VAL A 386 34.21 2.66 -9.67
N GLN A 387 35.25 2.30 -8.92
CA GLN A 387 36.65 2.59 -9.28
C GLN A 387 37.04 1.98 -10.62
N LYS A 388 36.62 0.74 -10.90
CA LYS A 388 36.85 0.10 -12.19
C LYS A 388 36.24 0.90 -13.35
N ARG A 389 35.03 1.45 -13.16
CA ARG A 389 34.34 2.28 -14.16
C ARG A 389 34.97 3.67 -14.31
N VAL A 390 35.38 4.29 -13.20
CA VAL A 390 36.10 5.58 -13.21
C VAL A 390 37.45 5.47 -13.92
N ALA A 391 38.13 4.33 -13.80
CA ALA A 391 39.41 4.07 -14.46
C ALA A 391 39.31 3.87 -15.99
N GLU A 392 38.10 3.74 -16.56
CA GLU A 392 37.95 3.71 -18.02
C GLU A 392 38.41 5.03 -18.65
N ASP A 393 38.82 5.02 -19.91
CA ASP A 393 39.21 6.26 -20.58
C ASP A 393 37.99 7.15 -20.87
N LEU A 394 38.10 8.46 -20.62
CA LEU A 394 37.06 9.47 -20.86
C LEU A 394 37.58 10.56 -21.77
N ASN A 395 38.05 10.15 -22.94
CA ASN A 395 38.43 11.07 -23.99
C ASN A 395 37.21 11.44 -24.85
N PRO A 396 37.02 12.73 -25.20
CA PRO A 396 36.05 13.11 -26.20
C PRO A 396 36.39 12.43 -27.54
N PRO A 397 35.41 12.14 -28.40
CA PRO A 397 35.68 11.62 -29.73
C PRO A 397 36.68 12.52 -30.47
N ALA A 398 37.78 11.94 -30.98
CA ALA A 398 38.85 12.70 -31.63
C ALA A 398 38.42 13.31 -32.98
N ASP A 399 37.39 12.75 -33.59
CA ASP A 399 36.85 13.15 -34.90
C ASP A 399 35.32 13.00 -34.93
N TRP A 400 34.71 13.09 -36.12
CA TRP A 400 33.28 12.89 -36.30
C TRP A 400 32.85 11.41 -36.37
N ARG A 401 33.72 10.42 -36.16
CA ARG A 401 33.28 9.02 -36.14
C ARG A 401 32.41 8.72 -34.94
N ARG A 402 31.35 7.95 -35.13
CA ARG A 402 30.46 7.45 -34.08
C ARG A 402 30.29 5.96 -34.23
N ASP A 403 29.91 5.29 -33.14
CA ASP A 403 29.62 3.86 -33.17
C ASP A 403 28.55 3.57 -34.23
N SER A 404 28.89 2.66 -35.14
CA SER A 404 28.15 2.33 -36.35
C SER A 404 27.64 0.88 -36.31
N GLN A 405 27.69 0.22 -35.14
CA GLN A 405 27.18 -1.13 -34.90
C GLN A 405 25.64 -1.17 -34.92
N LEU A 406 25.08 -1.14 -36.13
CA LEU A 406 23.65 -1.29 -36.40
C LEU A 406 23.31 -2.75 -36.70
N LYS A 407 22.22 -3.27 -36.13
CA LYS A 407 21.74 -4.65 -36.39
C LYS A 407 21.02 -4.81 -37.73
N CYS A 408 20.49 -3.72 -38.28
CA CYS A 408 19.81 -3.73 -39.57
C CYS A 408 20.82 -3.62 -40.72
N ASN A 409 20.61 -4.41 -41.78
CA ASN A 409 21.47 -4.45 -42.97
C ASN A 409 20.76 -3.95 -44.24
N CYS A 410 19.66 -3.21 -44.10
CA CYS A 410 18.99 -2.61 -45.26
C CYS A 410 19.89 -1.52 -45.90
N LYS A 411 19.54 -1.10 -47.13
CA LYS A 411 20.28 -0.06 -47.85
C LYS A 411 20.41 1.23 -47.02
N ASP A 412 19.34 1.67 -46.38
CA ASP A 412 19.29 2.93 -45.63
C ASP A 412 20.15 2.87 -44.37
N CYS A 413 20.15 1.75 -43.65
CA CYS A 413 21.02 1.53 -42.50
C CYS A 413 22.49 1.36 -42.89
N THR A 414 22.76 0.89 -44.12
CA THR A 414 24.13 0.85 -44.65
C THR A 414 24.64 2.26 -44.94
N GLU A 415 23.80 3.12 -45.54
CA GLU A 415 24.11 4.55 -45.73
C GLU A 415 24.32 5.27 -44.39
N LEU A 416 23.48 4.99 -43.38
CA LEU A 416 23.65 5.49 -42.01
C LEU A 416 24.97 5.01 -41.37
N ARG A 417 25.34 3.73 -41.55
CA ARG A 417 26.61 3.18 -41.03
C ARG A 417 27.82 3.89 -41.63
N LEU A 418 27.81 4.08 -42.96
CA LEU A 418 28.85 4.82 -43.67
C LEU A 418 28.95 6.26 -43.16
N PHE A 419 27.81 6.93 -42.96
CA PHE A 419 27.80 8.25 -42.34
C PHE A 419 28.43 8.23 -40.95
N LEU A 420 28.03 7.29 -40.07
CA LEU A 420 28.58 7.19 -38.71
C LEU A 420 30.10 6.94 -38.69
N ASP A 421 30.63 6.13 -39.62
CA ASP A 421 32.06 5.80 -39.75
C ASP A 421 32.92 6.90 -40.40
N ASP A 422 32.31 7.91 -41.00
CA ASP A 422 33.03 9.00 -41.66
C ASP A 422 33.64 9.99 -40.62
N PRO A 423 34.96 10.18 -40.58
CA PRO A 423 35.63 11.08 -39.62
C PRO A 423 35.48 12.57 -39.93
N HIS A 424 35.05 12.93 -41.14
CA HIS A 424 34.98 14.32 -41.61
C HIS A 424 33.54 14.81 -41.81
N GLN A 425 32.59 13.89 -41.95
CA GLN A 425 31.18 14.23 -42.13
C GLN A 425 30.45 14.39 -40.80
N ASP A 426 30.04 15.62 -40.48
CA ASP A 426 29.27 15.97 -39.28
C ASP A 426 27.75 15.84 -39.48
N SER A 427 27.29 15.99 -40.72
CA SER A 427 25.88 16.02 -41.09
C SER A 427 25.57 15.19 -42.33
N TRP A 428 24.46 14.45 -42.30
CA TRP A 428 23.95 13.65 -43.39
C TRP A 428 22.51 14.01 -43.72
N ARG A 429 22.26 14.21 -45.02
CA ARG A 429 20.96 14.58 -45.55
C ARG A 429 20.36 13.39 -46.29
N PHE A 430 19.37 12.76 -45.67
CA PHE A 430 18.69 11.60 -46.22
C PHE A 430 17.34 12.00 -46.84
N LYS A 431 17.32 12.15 -48.16
CA LYS A 431 16.11 12.49 -48.93
C LYS A 431 15.36 11.22 -49.33
N ALA A 432 14.27 10.91 -48.62
CA ALA A 432 13.50 9.68 -48.82
C ALA A 432 12.03 9.86 -48.46
N ALA A 433 11.17 8.91 -48.83
CA ALA A 433 9.77 8.86 -48.39
C ALA A 433 9.66 8.69 -46.87
N GLU A 434 8.48 8.97 -46.31
CA GLU A 434 8.26 9.00 -44.85
C GLU A 434 8.59 7.70 -44.14
N ASN A 435 8.09 6.57 -44.63
CA ASN A 435 8.39 5.24 -44.09
C ASN A 435 9.89 4.93 -43.96
N ARG A 436 10.70 5.36 -44.93
CA ARG A 436 12.17 5.18 -44.92
C ARG A 436 12.83 6.10 -43.89
N ARG A 437 12.37 7.35 -43.77
CA ARG A 437 12.88 8.29 -42.76
C ARG A 437 12.52 7.81 -41.34
N GLU A 438 11.31 7.31 -41.13
CA GLU A 438 10.88 6.72 -39.86
C GLU A 438 11.72 5.51 -39.48
N HIS A 439 12.01 4.62 -40.44
CA HIS A 439 12.90 3.48 -40.21
C HIS A 439 14.29 3.90 -39.71
N VAL A 440 14.89 4.91 -40.34
CA VAL A 440 16.20 5.48 -39.92
C VAL A 440 16.09 6.11 -38.53
N THR A 441 15.03 6.89 -38.28
CA THR A 441 14.78 7.50 -36.96
C THR A 441 14.64 6.46 -35.85
N GLN A 442 13.87 5.40 -36.08
CA GLN A 442 13.70 4.29 -35.13
C GLN A 442 15.00 3.54 -34.91
N THR A 443 15.80 3.34 -35.96
CA THR A 443 17.10 2.65 -35.85
C THR A 443 18.07 3.45 -34.98
N ILE A 444 18.20 4.76 -35.22
CA ILE A 444 19.04 5.65 -34.40
C ILE A 444 18.58 5.62 -32.93
N SER A 445 17.26 5.69 -32.69
CA SER A 445 16.72 5.67 -31.32
C SER A 445 16.98 4.35 -30.62
N ARG A 446 16.74 3.23 -31.30
CA ARG A 446 16.92 1.86 -30.75
C ARG A 446 18.38 1.54 -30.44
N HIS A 447 19.30 2.07 -31.23
CA HIS A 447 20.75 1.86 -31.06
C HIS A 447 21.43 2.97 -30.25
N LEU A 448 20.67 3.98 -29.78
CA LEU A 448 21.18 5.13 -29.04
C LEU A 448 22.36 5.82 -29.77
N CYS A 449 22.29 5.94 -31.10
CA CYS A 449 23.36 6.55 -31.88
C CYS A 449 23.48 8.04 -31.51
N ASP A 450 24.71 8.56 -31.52
CA ASP A 450 25.04 9.95 -31.24
C ASP A 450 24.68 10.89 -32.41
N VAL A 451 23.40 11.02 -32.71
CA VAL A 451 22.86 11.77 -33.85
C VAL A 451 21.58 12.54 -33.47
N ASP A 452 21.59 13.85 -33.69
CA ASP A 452 20.41 14.70 -33.67
C ASP A 452 19.63 14.58 -34.98
N GLN A 453 18.31 14.61 -34.90
CA GLN A 453 17.42 14.40 -36.04
C GLN A 453 16.50 15.59 -36.26
N LYS A 454 16.43 16.06 -37.51
CA LYS A 454 15.48 17.10 -37.92
C LYS A 454 14.92 16.81 -39.30
N THR A 455 13.59 16.81 -39.42
CA THR A 455 12.96 16.72 -40.74
C THR A 455 12.87 18.11 -41.37
N GLU A 456 13.49 18.27 -42.54
CA GLU A 456 13.47 19.50 -43.31
C GLU A 456 12.42 19.42 -44.43
N LYS A 457 11.49 20.38 -44.44
CA LYS A 457 10.31 20.41 -45.32
C LYS A 457 10.45 21.38 -46.52
N LEU A 458 11.63 21.47 -47.13
CA LEU A 458 11.89 22.39 -48.25
C LEU A 458 11.46 21.84 -49.64
N SER A 459 11.57 20.54 -49.86
CA SER A 459 11.16 19.90 -51.13
C SER A 459 10.61 18.50 -50.87
N ARG A 460 9.72 17.99 -51.74
CA ARG A 460 9.21 16.62 -51.65
C ARG A 460 10.04 15.66 -52.54
N PRO A 461 10.31 14.42 -52.07
CA PRO A 461 10.13 13.95 -50.70
C PRO A 461 11.02 14.71 -49.70
N TYR A 462 10.56 14.89 -48.45
CA TYR A 462 11.28 15.62 -47.41
C TYR A 462 12.62 14.97 -47.07
N SER A 463 13.54 15.74 -46.48
CA SER A 463 14.86 15.24 -46.06
C SER A 463 14.92 15.08 -44.54
N LEU A 464 15.47 13.96 -44.07
CA LEU A 464 15.91 13.81 -42.68
C LEU A 464 17.35 14.32 -42.59
N ILE A 465 17.58 15.34 -41.76
CA ILE A 465 18.90 15.85 -41.44
C ILE A 465 19.35 15.15 -40.16
N CYS A 466 20.44 14.41 -40.27
CA CYS A 466 21.11 13.72 -39.17
C CYS A 466 22.42 14.46 -38.89
N THR A 467 22.55 15.06 -37.72
CA THR A 467 23.78 15.74 -37.30
C THR A 467 24.41 14.98 -36.16
N LYS A 468 25.67 14.58 -36.28
CA LYS A 468 26.36 13.85 -35.22
C LYS A 468 26.54 14.74 -34.00
N ASN A 469 26.27 14.19 -32.83
CA ASN A 469 26.47 14.86 -31.56
C ASN A 469 27.50 14.07 -30.73
N GLN A 470 27.57 14.30 -29.42
CA GLN A 470 28.45 13.57 -28.50
C GLN A 470 27.66 13.04 -27.29
N ALA A 471 26.40 12.68 -27.48
CA ALA A 471 25.48 12.35 -26.39
C ALA A 471 26.00 11.18 -25.53
N SER A 472 26.64 10.16 -26.11
CA SER A 472 27.23 9.04 -25.36
C SER A 472 28.42 9.47 -24.50
N TYR A 473 29.29 10.34 -25.03
CA TYR A 473 30.39 10.92 -24.26
C TYR A 473 29.85 11.77 -23.10
N LEU A 474 28.90 12.68 -23.36
CA LEU A 474 28.31 13.52 -22.32
C LEU A 474 27.60 12.70 -21.23
N ARG A 475 26.92 11.60 -21.60
CA ARG A 475 26.36 10.63 -20.63
C ARG A 475 27.45 9.99 -19.77
N ARG A 476 28.58 9.61 -20.35
CA ARG A 476 29.74 9.06 -19.62
C ARG A 476 30.39 10.09 -18.70
N VAL A 477 30.52 11.35 -19.12
CA VAL A 477 31.00 12.46 -18.27
C VAL A 477 30.07 12.63 -17.06
N ALA A 478 28.77 12.71 -17.28
CA ALA A 478 27.79 12.83 -16.21
C ALA A 478 27.80 11.60 -15.27
N GLN A 479 27.96 10.39 -15.81
CA GLN A 479 28.08 9.18 -15.00
C GLN A 479 29.36 9.18 -14.16
N ARG A 480 30.51 9.57 -14.73
CA ARG A 480 31.77 9.67 -13.98
C ARG A 480 31.68 10.67 -12.84
N GLN A 481 30.99 11.80 -13.04
CA GLN A 481 30.78 12.74 -11.94
C GLN A 481 29.98 12.09 -10.80
N LYS A 482 28.87 11.41 -11.11
CA LYS A 482 28.09 10.67 -10.11
C LYS A 482 28.91 9.58 -9.41
N ASP A 483 29.80 8.91 -10.15
CA ASP A 483 30.69 7.88 -9.61
C ASP A 483 31.70 8.47 -8.62
N LEU A 484 32.32 9.59 -8.96
CA LEU A 484 33.24 10.31 -8.06
C LEU A 484 32.50 10.79 -6.80
N ASP A 485 31.30 11.34 -6.94
CA ASP A 485 30.46 11.74 -5.81
C ASP A 485 30.10 10.54 -4.92
N THR A 486 29.80 9.38 -5.53
CA THR A 486 29.53 8.12 -4.82
C THR A 486 30.75 7.64 -4.04
N LEU A 487 31.94 7.65 -4.66
CA LEU A 487 33.20 7.28 -4.00
C LEU A 487 33.51 8.20 -2.81
N ALA A 488 33.32 9.51 -2.98
CA ALA A 488 33.50 10.49 -1.91
C ALA A 488 32.57 10.20 -0.72
N ARG A 489 31.28 9.97 -0.97
CA ARG A 489 30.30 9.62 0.08
C ARG A 489 30.60 8.29 0.78
N LEU A 490 31.20 7.33 0.07
CA LEU A 490 31.63 6.05 0.66
C LEU A 490 32.96 6.15 1.44
N GLY A 491 33.56 7.34 1.52
CA GLY A 491 34.76 7.60 2.31
C GLY A 491 36.08 7.33 1.56
N VAL A 492 36.04 7.29 0.23
CA VAL A 492 37.26 7.24 -0.60
C VAL A 492 37.65 8.69 -0.92
N GLU A 493 38.54 9.27 -0.10
CA GLU A 493 39.15 10.57 -0.40
C GLU A 493 40.33 10.39 -1.36
N GLY A 494 40.32 11.09 -2.50
CA GLY A 494 41.50 11.26 -3.36
C GLY A 494 41.53 10.54 -4.72
N VAL A 495 40.52 10.75 -5.57
CA VAL A 495 40.69 10.63 -7.04
C VAL A 495 40.23 11.92 -7.73
N VAL A 496 40.64 13.05 -7.16
CA VAL A 496 40.59 14.34 -7.85
C VAL A 496 42.04 14.69 -8.18
N ASN A 497 42.31 14.84 -9.47
CA ASN A 497 43.59 15.08 -10.14
C ASN A 497 44.42 13.83 -10.46
N GLU A 498 44.28 13.32 -11.68
CA GLU A 498 45.39 13.30 -12.64
C GLU A 498 44.90 13.05 -14.07
N ARG A 499 44.95 14.14 -14.86
CA ARG A 499 45.02 14.32 -16.33
C ARG A 499 43.90 13.82 -17.23
#